data_AF-A0A1E8Q9E8-F1
#
_entry.id   AF-A0A1E8Q9E8-F1
#
_cell.length_a   1.000
_cell.length_b   1.000
_cell.length_c   1.000
_cell.angle_alpha   90.00
_cell.angle_beta   90.00
_cell.angle_gamma   90.00
#
_symmetry.space_group_name_H-M   'P 1'
#
loop_
_entity.id
_entity.type
_entity.pdbx_description
1 polymer ?
#
loop_
_entity_poly.entity_id
_entity_poly.type
_entity_poly.pdbx_seq_one_letter_code
_entity_poly.pdbx_strand_id
1 'polypeptide(L)'
;MDAALVLAGRSLLREAQSTLAGARDDPDPQQRRELARLAVSKARQVSRHRDFTDDERAEARQIIGHGRMLATSVGASVRRQQRVEREQEQPGIAI
;
A
#
# COMPACT_ATOMS: atom_id res chain seq x y z
N MET A 1 -4.85 -31.67 -2.54
CA MET A 1 -4.20 -30.35 -2.65
C MET A 1 -4.55 -29.81 -4.03
N ASP A 2 -5.16 -28.63 -4.12
CA ASP A 2 -5.60 -28.08 -5.40
C ASP A 2 -4.49 -27.20 -6.00
N ALA A 3 -3.81 -27.73 -7.02
CA ALA A 3 -2.71 -27.04 -7.69
C ALA A 3 -3.14 -25.72 -8.34
N ALA A 4 -4.42 -25.59 -8.74
CA ALA A 4 -4.95 -24.36 -9.33
C ALA A 4 -5.03 -23.22 -8.30
N LEU A 5 -5.42 -23.54 -7.06
CA LEU A 5 -5.47 -22.58 -5.94
C LEU A 5 -4.08 -22.06 -5.58
N VAL A 6 -3.06 -22.92 -5.56
CA VAL A 6 -1.67 -22.52 -5.29
C VAL A 6 -1.11 -21.63 -6.42
N LEU A 7 -1.40 -21.97 -7.69
CA LEU A 7 -1.00 -21.16 -8.85
C LEU A 7 -1.67 -19.78 -8.86
N ALA A 8 -2.98 -19.73 -8.63
CA ALA A 8 -3.72 -18.46 -8.50
C ALA A 8 -3.14 -17.62 -7.35
N GLY A 9 -2.81 -18.28 -6.25
CA GLY A 9 -2.17 -17.67 -5.11
C GLY A 9 -0.80 -17.04 -5.39
N ARG A 10 0.08 -17.75 -6.08
CA ARG A 10 1.39 -17.22 -6.52
C ARG A 10 1.25 -16.08 -7.52
N SER A 11 0.25 -16.14 -8.40
CA SER A 11 -0.09 -15.02 -9.29
C SER A 11 -0.46 -13.80 -8.47
N LEU A 12 -1.32 -13.97 -7.47
CA LEU A 12 -1.76 -12.89 -6.60
C LEU A 12 -0.62 -12.26 -5.79
N LEU A 13 0.36 -13.06 -5.35
CA LEU A 13 1.55 -12.57 -4.68
C LEU A 13 2.41 -11.70 -5.62
N ARG A 14 2.66 -12.17 -6.85
CA ARG A 14 3.37 -11.40 -7.89
C ARG A 14 2.63 -10.11 -8.24
N GLU A 15 1.32 -10.16 -8.35
CA GLU A 15 0.52 -8.96 -8.57
C GLU A 15 0.62 -7.98 -7.40
N ALA A 16 0.65 -8.47 -6.16
CA ALA A 16 0.80 -7.63 -4.99
C ALA A 16 2.16 -6.91 -5.00
N GLN A 17 3.24 -7.61 -5.35
CA GLN A 17 4.57 -7.02 -5.53
C GLN A 17 4.58 -5.96 -6.63
N SER A 18 4.05 -6.28 -7.81
CA SER A 18 3.98 -5.35 -8.96
C SER A 18 3.16 -4.09 -8.61
N THR A 19 2.01 -4.27 -7.95
CA THR A 19 1.18 -3.15 -7.50
C THR A 19 1.92 -2.28 -6.47
N LEU A 20 2.69 -2.88 -5.56
CA LEU A 20 3.49 -2.14 -4.58
C LEU A 20 4.63 -1.36 -5.25
N ALA A 21 5.28 -1.92 -6.27
CA ALA A 21 6.28 -1.22 -7.06
C ALA A 21 5.66 -0.02 -7.77
N GLY A 22 4.53 -0.22 -8.47
CA GLY A 22 3.78 0.86 -9.09
C GLY A 22 3.39 1.97 -8.10
N ALA A 23 2.96 1.60 -6.89
CA ALA A 23 2.68 2.58 -5.84
C ALA A 23 3.91 3.44 -5.48
N ARG A 24 5.11 2.86 -5.42
CA ARG A 24 6.34 3.59 -5.06
C ARG A 24 6.72 4.63 -6.10
N ASP A 25 6.50 4.30 -7.37
CA ASP A 25 6.91 5.12 -8.51
C ASP A 25 5.83 6.13 -8.93
N ASP A 26 4.59 5.97 -8.46
CA ASP A 26 3.47 6.83 -8.83
C ASP A 26 3.63 8.26 -8.27
N PRO A 27 3.66 9.32 -9.10
CA PRO A 27 3.86 10.69 -8.65
C PRO A 27 2.64 11.26 -7.91
N ASP A 28 1.43 10.78 -8.17
CA ASP A 28 0.22 11.25 -7.51
C ASP A 28 0.10 10.63 -6.10
N PRO A 29 0.08 11.45 -5.02
CA PRO A 29 -0.12 10.94 -3.67
C PRO A 29 -1.41 10.12 -3.53
N GLN A 30 -2.52 10.52 -4.15
CA GLN A 30 -3.78 9.78 -3.99
C GLN A 30 -3.70 8.40 -4.64
N GLN A 31 -3.27 8.35 -5.90
CA GLN A 31 -3.06 7.11 -6.64
C GLN A 31 -2.03 6.19 -5.95
N ARG A 32 -0.89 6.75 -5.51
CA ARG A 32 0.12 6.03 -4.70
C ARG A 32 -0.48 5.36 -3.48
N ARG A 33 -1.34 6.06 -2.74
CA ARG A 33 -1.99 5.52 -1.54
C ARG A 33 -2.96 4.40 -1.88
N GLU A 34 -3.71 4.53 -2.98
CA GLU A 34 -4.66 3.52 -3.43
C GLU A 34 -3.95 2.25 -3.88
N LEU A 35 -2.93 2.37 -4.73
CA LEU A 35 -2.11 1.24 -5.17
C LEU A 35 -1.45 0.53 -3.97
N ALA A 36 -0.93 1.29 -3.00
CA ALA A 36 -0.36 0.71 -1.78
C ALA A 36 -1.40 -0.10 -0.97
N ARG A 37 -2.64 0.38 -0.87
CA ARG A 37 -3.74 -0.34 -0.21
C ARG A 37 -4.16 -1.58 -0.99
N LEU A 38 -4.19 -1.50 -2.32
CA LEU A 38 -4.51 -2.63 -3.19
C LEU A 38 -3.47 -3.74 -3.04
N ALA A 39 -2.18 -3.40 -3.06
CA ALA A 39 -1.08 -4.34 -2.82
C ALA A 39 -1.24 -5.06 -1.45
N VAL A 40 -1.59 -4.32 -0.39
CA VAL A 40 -1.85 -4.89 0.95
C VAL A 40 -3.05 -5.85 0.91
N SER A 41 -4.12 -5.51 0.19
CA SER A 41 -5.31 -6.36 0.08
C SER A 41 -4.97 -7.70 -0.57
N LYS A 42 -4.26 -7.68 -1.71
CA LYS A 42 -3.80 -8.88 -2.43
C LYS A 42 -2.88 -9.74 -1.55
N ALA A 43 -1.88 -9.14 -0.90
CA ALA A 43 -0.97 -9.87 -0.01
C ALA A 43 -1.68 -10.47 1.23
N ARG A 44 -2.75 -9.83 1.74
CA ARG A 44 -3.56 -10.40 2.83
C ARG A 44 -4.27 -11.68 2.42
N GLN A 45 -4.79 -11.74 1.20
CA GLN A 45 -5.43 -12.94 0.69
C GLN A 45 -4.42 -14.10 0.68
N VAL A 46 -3.21 -13.87 0.15
CA VAL A 46 -2.09 -14.84 0.18
C VAL A 46 -1.77 -15.29 1.62
N SER A 47 -1.58 -14.34 2.55
CA SER A 47 -1.18 -14.65 3.93
C SER A 47 -2.19 -15.48 4.74
N ARG A 48 -3.46 -15.51 4.30
CA ARG A 48 -4.57 -16.20 5.00
C ARG A 48 -4.79 -17.62 4.47
N HIS A 49 -4.27 -17.94 3.29
CA HIS A 49 -4.39 -19.27 2.72
C HIS A 49 -3.38 -20.22 3.35
N ARG A 50 -3.87 -21.40 3.76
CA ARG A 50 -3.05 -22.44 4.42
C ARG A 50 -2.11 -23.17 3.47
N ASP A 51 -2.38 -23.12 2.17
CA ASP A 51 -1.65 -23.88 1.16
C ASP A 51 -0.34 -23.20 0.70
N PHE A 52 -0.01 -22.02 1.24
CA PHE A 52 1.22 -21.30 0.95
C PHE A 52 2.36 -21.68 1.88
N THR A 53 3.56 -21.70 1.32
CA THR A 53 4.80 -21.93 2.06
C THR A 53 5.06 -20.81 3.06
N ASP A 54 5.90 -21.11 4.06
CA ASP A 54 6.31 -20.14 5.06
C ASP A 54 6.98 -18.92 4.41
N ASP A 55 7.77 -19.13 3.35
CA ASP A 55 8.42 -18.07 2.59
C ASP A 55 7.42 -17.18 1.85
N GLU A 56 6.44 -17.76 1.15
CA GLU A 56 5.39 -17.02 0.44
C GLU A 56 4.57 -16.17 1.42
N ARG A 57 4.29 -16.69 2.61
CA ARG A 57 3.62 -15.93 3.68
C ARG A 57 4.52 -14.85 4.26
N ALA A 58 5.82 -15.10 4.42
CA ALA A 58 6.78 -14.12 4.89
C ALA A 58 6.87 -12.94 3.91
N GLU A 59 6.94 -13.24 2.61
CA GLU A 59 6.93 -12.26 1.53
C GLU A 59 5.63 -11.43 1.55
N ALA A 60 4.48 -12.08 1.65
CA ALA A 60 3.19 -11.40 1.79
C ALA A 60 3.17 -10.44 2.99
N ARG A 61 3.74 -10.84 4.14
CA ARG A 61 3.86 -9.97 5.33
C ARG A 61 4.75 -8.75 5.08
N GLN A 62 5.85 -8.91 4.35
CA GLN A 62 6.71 -7.79 3.96
C GLN A 62 5.97 -6.79 3.07
N ILE A 63 5.22 -7.27 2.07
CA ILE A 63 4.38 -6.43 1.20
C ILE A 63 3.34 -5.68 2.02
N ILE A 64 2.68 -6.36 2.96
CA ILE A 64 1.71 -5.74 3.88
C ILE A 64 2.35 -4.62 4.70
N GLY A 65 3.55 -4.85 5.25
CA GLY A 65 4.30 -3.86 6.02
C GLY A 65 4.64 -2.62 5.19
N HIS A 66 5.24 -2.81 4.01
CA HIS A 66 5.63 -1.72 3.12
C HIS A 66 4.43 -0.93 2.59
N GLY A 67 3.37 -1.61 2.12
CA GLY A 67 2.18 -0.93 1.62
C GLY A 67 1.47 -0.11 2.70
N ARG A 68 1.41 -0.61 3.95
CA ARG A 68 0.87 0.14 5.09
C ARG A 68 1.71 1.39 5.40
N MET A 69 3.03 1.26 5.40
CA MET A 69 3.94 2.37 5.63
C MET A 69 3.72 3.46 4.57
N LEU A 70 3.69 3.09 3.29
CA LEU A 70 3.51 4.00 2.16
C LEU A 70 2.15 4.70 2.20
N ALA A 71 1.06 3.95 2.43
CA ALA A 71 -0.27 4.54 2.52
C ALA A 71 -0.45 5.50 3.71
N THR A 72 0.33 5.29 4.78
CA THR A 72 0.30 6.12 5.99
C THR A 72 1.15 7.38 5.83
N SER A 73 2.36 7.25 5.28
CA SER A 73 3.26 8.38 5.03
C SER A 73 2.64 9.39 4.08
N VAL A 74 2.00 8.93 3.01
CA VAL A 74 1.24 9.77 2.09
C VAL A 74 0.10 10.50 2.81
N GLY A 75 -0.71 9.78 3.60
CA GLY A 75 -1.81 10.40 4.34
C GLY A 75 -1.33 11.45 5.35
N ALA A 76 -0.15 11.25 5.95
CA ALA A 76 0.48 12.24 6.83
C ALA A 76 1.00 13.46 6.07
N SER A 77 1.58 13.29 4.88
CA SER A 77 2.05 14.40 4.04
C SER A 77 0.90 15.25 3.51
N VAL A 78 -0.16 14.64 2.99
CA VAL A 78 -1.35 15.38 2.50
C VAL A 78 -1.99 16.21 3.62
N ARG A 79 -2.14 15.65 4.83
CA ARG A 79 -2.67 16.41 5.97
C ARG A 79 -1.77 17.59 6.38
N ARG A 80 -0.45 17.43 6.29
CA ARG A 80 0.51 18.51 6.56
C ARG A 80 0.39 19.63 5.51
N GLN A 81 0.28 19.28 4.23
CA GLN A 81 0.08 20.27 3.16
C GLN A 81 -1.22 21.07 3.36
N GLN A 82 -2.34 20.39 3.63
CA GLN A 82 -3.61 21.07 3.90
C GLN A 82 -3.57 21.98 5.13
N ARG A 83 -2.79 21.61 6.16
CA ARG A 83 -2.60 22.46 7.34
C ARG A 83 -1.81 23.72 7.00
N VAL A 84 -0.75 23.59 6.21
CA VAL A 84 0.07 24.72 5.75
C VAL A 84 -0.73 25.66 4.84
N GLU A 85 -1.56 25.13 3.94
CA GLU A 85 -2.45 25.94 3.09
C GLU A 85 -3.45 26.75 3.94
N ARG A 86 -4.10 26.11 4.92
CA ARG A 86 -5.03 26.80 5.85
C ARG A 86 -4.35 27.86 6.74
N GLU A 87 -3.08 27.67 7.06
CA GLU A 87 -2.29 28.66 7.82
C GLU A 87 -1.87 29.85 6.93
N GLN A 88 -1.72 29.67 5.62
CA GLN A 88 -1.46 30.76 4.66
C GLN A 88 -2.73 31.54 4.26
N GLU A 89 -3.89 30.89 4.26
CA GLU A 89 -5.18 31.53 3.94
C GLU A 89 -5.75 32.39 5.08
N GLN A 90 -5.15 32.38 6.27
CA GLN A 90 -5.44 33.39 7.29
C GLN A 90 -4.60 34.64 6.96
N PRO A 91 -5.19 35.71 6.40
CA PRO A 91 -4.46 36.96 6.25
C PRO A 91 -4.06 37.38 7.65
N GLY A 92 -2.75 37.64 7.83
CA GLY A 92 -2.22 38.13 9.09
C GLY A 92 -3.13 39.22 9.62
N ILE A 93 -3.66 39.01 10.82
CA ILE A 93 -4.31 40.06 11.59
C ILE A 93 -3.27 41.18 11.66
N ALA A 94 -3.49 42.23 10.88
CA ALA A 94 -2.72 43.46 10.98
C ALA A 94 -2.94 43.96 12.41
N ILE A 95 -1.88 43.93 13.21
CA ILE A 95 -1.77 44.67 14.47
C ILE A 95 -1.03 45.96 14.15
#